data_AF-A0A353NRE9-F1
#
_entry.id   AF-A0A353NRE9-F1
#
_cell.length_a   1.000
_cell.length_b   1.000
_cell.length_c   1.000
_cell.angle_alpha   90.00
_cell.angle_beta   90.00
_cell.angle_gamma   90.00
#
_symmetry.space_group_name_H-M   'P 1'
#
loop_
_entity.id
_entity.type
_entity.pdbx_description
1 polymer ?
#
loop_
_entity_poly.entity_id
_entity_poly.type
_entity_poly.pdbx_seq_one_letter_code
_entity_poly.pdbx_strand_id
1 'polypeptide(L)' 'LETLTPRERDVLRLRFGIVYGRGRTLEEVGKKFNVTRERIRQIEAKALRKLRHPTRSKKLKDYLE' A
#
# COMPACT_ATOMS: atom_id res chain seq x y z
N LEU A 1 -7.51 -5.33 -2.48
CA LEU A 1 -6.26 -4.78 -3.08
C LEU A 1 -6.24 -4.81 -4.61
N GLU A 2 -7.14 -5.55 -5.27
CA GLU A 2 -7.13 -5.74 -6.73
C GLU A 2 -7.47 -4.48 -7.53
N THR A 3 -8.13 -3.51 -6.90
CA THR A 3 -8.50 -2.21 -7.52
C THR A 3 -7.36 -1.18 -7.53
N LEU A 4 -6.20 -1.54 -6.98
CA LEU A 4 -4.97 -0.75 -7.04
C LEU A 4 -4.12 -1.17 -8.22
N THR A 5 -3.24 -0.28 -8.69
CA THR A 5 -2.27 -0.68 -9.71
C THR A 5 -1.35 -1.78 -9.15
N PRO A 6 -0.77 -2.65 -10.00
CA PRO A 6 0.16 -3.69 -9.54
C PRO A 6 1.25 -3.13 -8.62
N ARG A 7 1.83 -1.99 -9.01
CA ARG A 7 2.88 -1.30 -8.23
C ARG A 7 2.39 -0.78 -6.88
N GLU A 8 1.20 -0.17 -6.82
CA GLU A 8 0.61 0.29 -5.55
C GLU A 8 0.33 -0.89 -4.60
N ARG A 9 -0.23 -1.97 -5.14
CA ARG A 9 -0.53 -3.19 -4.40
C ARG A 9 0.73 -3.85 -3.85
N ASP A 10 1.79 -3.97 -4.64
CA ASP A 10 3.04 -4.60 -4.20
C ASP A 10 3.79 -3.75 -3.17
N VAL A 11 3.77 -2.41 -3.32
CA VAL A 11 4.30 -1.50 -2.29
C VAL A 11 3.57 -1.69 -0.97
N LEU A 12 2.24 -1.73 -0.96
CA LEU A 12 1.46 -1.95 0.27
C LEU A 12 1.70 -3.34 0.87
N ARG A 13 1.74 -4.40 0.04
CA ARG A 13 2.03 -5.77 0.50
C ARG A 13 3.38 -5.87 1.19
N LEU A 14 4.40 -5.21 0.65
CA LEU A 14 5.74 -5.18 1.23
C LEU A 14 5.83 -4.28 2.47
N ARG A 15 5.16 -3.12 2.48
CA ARG A 15 5.17 -2.21 3.64
C ARG A 15 4.49 -2.81 4.86
N PHE A 16 3.29 -3.35 4.67
CA PHE A 16 2.44 -3.83 5.75
C PHE A 16 2.62 -5.33 6.04
N GLY A 17 3.48 -6.03 5.30
CA GLY A 17 3.74 -7.45 5.53
C GLY A 17 2.53 -8.35 5.26
N ILE A 18 1.55 -7.89 4.48
CA ILE A 18 0.23 -8.54 4.29
C ILE A 18 0.36 -9.99 3.78
N VAL A 19 1.44 -10.30 3.06
CA VAL A 19 1.66 -11.64 2.48
C VAL A 19 2.70 -12.46 3.24
N TYR A 20 3.71 -11.83 3.83
CA TYR A 20 4.90 -12.51 4.36
C TYR A 20 5.09 -12.33 5.87
N GLY A 21 4.12 -11.73 6.57
CA GLY A 21 4.14 -11.49 8.01
C GLY A 21 5.13 -10.42 8.49
N ARG A 22 6.07 -9.99 7.63
CA ARG A 22 7.08 -8.97 7.96
C ARG A 22 6.93 -7.72 7.09
N GLY A 23 6.60 -6.60 7.71
CA GLY A 23 6.64 -5.28 7.07
C GLY A 23 8.07 -4.83 6.81
N ARG A 24 8.34 -4.31 5.61
CA ARG A 24 9.63 -3.69 5.23
C ARG A 24 9.54 -2.19 5.37
N THR A 25 10.61 -1.47 5.68
CA THR A 25 10.63 0.00 5.77
C THR A 25 10.48 0.67 4.40
N LEU A 26 10.18 1.98 4.37
CA LEU A 26 10.13 2.76 3.13
C LEU A 26 11.46 2.73 2.36
N GLU A 27 12.60 2.73 3.06
CA GLU A 27 13.94 2.60 2.45
C GLU A 27 14.12 1.23 1.79
N GLU A 28 13.78 0.14 2.47
CA GLU A 28 13.93 -1.22 1.95
C GLU A 28 13.02 -1.48 0.74
N VAL A 29 11.79 -0.96 0.79
CA VAL A 29 10.86 -0.99 -0.34
C VAL A 29 11.41 -0.13 -1.49
N GLY A 30 11.94 1.06 -1.20
CA GLY A 30 12.56 1.94 -2.19
C GLY A 30 13.71 1.25 -2.93
N LYS A 31 14.62 0.60 -2.19
CA LYS A 31 15.71 -0.20 -2.76
C LYS A 31 15.19 -1.30 -3.69
N LYS A 32 14.15 -2.04 -3.30
CA LYS A 32 13.56 -3.10 -4.13
C LYS A 32 12.93 -2.60 -5.44
N PHE A 33 12.34 -1.40 -5.42
CA PHE A 33 11.69 -0.80 -6.58
C PHE A 33 12.60 0.17 -7.36
N ASN A 34 13.88 0.28 -6.98
CA ASN A 34 14.84 1.24 -7.50
C ASN A 34 14.31 2.68 -7.54
N VAL A 35 13.71 3.12 -6.43
CA VAL A 35 13.15 4.48 -6.27
C VAL A 35 13.51 5.04 -4.90
N THR A 36 13.41 6.37 -4.78
CA THR A 36 13.67 7.05 -3.51
C THR A 36 12.63 6.70 -2.45
N ARG A 37 13.01 6.85 -1.18
CA ARG A 37 12.14 6.70 -0.02
C ARG A 37 10.87 7.56 -0.15
N GLU A 38 11.03 8.83 -0.57
CA GLU A 38 9.90 9.75 -0.73
C GLU A 38 8.94 9.30 -1.84
N ARG A 39 9.47 8.69 -2.90
CA ARG A 39 8.61 8.12 -3.95
C ARG A 39 7.73 6.99 -3.42
N ILE A 40 8.24 6.13 -2.55
CA ILE A 40 7.42 5.10 -1.88
C ILE A 40 6.36 5.73 -0.99
N ARG A 41 6.71 6.77 -0.22
CA ARG A 41 5.76 7.51 0.63
C ARG A 41 4.60 8.10 -0.18
N GLN A 42 4.90 8.69 -1.33
CA GLN A 42 3.87 9.22 -2.24
C GLN A 42 2.95 8.13 -2.80
N ILE A 43 3.51 6.99 -3.20
CA ILE A 43 2.74 5.85 -3.71
C ILE A 43 1.82 5.30 -2.61
N GLU A 44 2.32 5.18 -1.38
CA GLU A 44 1.54 4.74 -0.22
C GLU A 44 0.37 5.69 0.07
N ALA A 45 0.64 6.99 0.17
CA ALA A 45 -0.40 8.00 0.40
C ALA A 45 -1.49 7.97 -0.70
N LYS A 46 -1.07 7.84 -1.97
CA LYS A 46 -1.99 7.73 -3.11
C LYS A 46 -2.84 6.46 -3.04
N ALA A 47 -2.24 5.33 -2.71
CA ALA A 47 -2.94 4.05 -2.59
C ALA A 47 -3.92 4.05 -1.42
N LEU A 48 -3.52 4.56 -0.24
CA LEU A 48 -4.39 4.72 0.91
C LEU A 48 -5.57 5.65 0.62
N ARG A 49 -5.33 6.77 -0.08
CA ARG A 49 -6.41 7.67 -0.52
C ARG A 49 -7.42 6.95 -1.41
N LYS A 50 -6.96 6.11 -2.34
CA LYS A 50 -7.83 5.29 -3.20
C LYS A 50 -8.64 4.28 -2.37
N LEU A 51 -8.03 3.64 -1.38
CA LEU A 51 -8.72 2.66 -0.52
C LEU A 51 -9.76 3.32 0.41
N ARG A 52 -9.51 4.55 0.87
CA ARG A 52 -10.44 5.33 1.72
C ARG A 52 -11.64 5.90 0.96
N HIS A 53 -11.62 5.90 -0.37
CA HIS A 53 -12.71 6.45 -1.17
C HIS A 53 -14.02 5.68 -0.91
N PRO A 54 -15.17 6.34 -0.67
CA PRO A 54 -16.42 5.71 -0.22
C PRO A 54 -16.93 4.57 -1.12
N THR A 55 -16.73 4.67 -2.43
CA THR A 55 -17.08 3.59 -3.38
C THR A 55 -16.24 2.32 -3.21
N ARG A 56 -15.05 2.42 -2.59
CA ARG A 56 -14.11 1.30 -2.38
C ARG A 56 -14.01 0.88 -0.91
N SER A 57 -14.26 1.80 0.03
CA SER A 57 -14.22 1.53 1.47
C SER A 57 -15.47 0.82 1.99
N LYS A 58 -16.52 0.67 1.17
CA LYS A 58 -17.75 -0.06 1.56
C LYS A 58 -17.47 -1.50 2.03
N LYS A 59 -16.48 -2.19 1.44
CA LYS A 59 -16.02 -3.52 1.88
C LYS A 59 -15.04 -3.51 3.07
N LEU A 60 -14.46 -2.34 3.40
CA LEU A 60 -13.49 -2.19 4.48
C LEU A 60 -14.14 -1.65 5.76
N LYS A 61 -15.25 -0.91 5.65
CA LYS A 61 -16.02 -0.40 6.78
C LYS A 61 -16.49 -1.53 7.70
N ASP A 62 -16.96 -2.63 7.12
CA ASP A 62 -17.46 -3.80 7.87
C ASP A 62 -16.38 -4.51 8.71
N TYR A 63 -15.09 -4.21 8.50
CA TYR A 63 -13.97 -4.76 9.29
C TYR A 63 -13.44 -3.78 10.35
N LEU A 64 -14.01 -2.57 10.43
CA LEU A 64 -13.61 -1.50 11.35
C LEU A 64 -14.72 -1.15 12.38
N GLU A 65 -15.84 -1.88 12.37
CA GLU A 65 -16.84 -1.90 13.45
C GLU A 65 -16.56 -3.04 14.43
#